data_AF-A0A2L2NM40-F1
#
_entry.id   AF-A0A2L2NM40-F1
#
_cell.length_a   1.000
_cell.length_b   1.000
_cell.length_c   1.000
_cell.angle_alpha   90.00
_cell.angle_beta   90.00
_cell.angle_gamma   90.00
#
_symmetry.space_group_name_H-M   'P 1'
#
loop_
_entity.id
_entity.type
_entity.pdbx_description
1 polymer ?
#
loop_
_entity_poly.entity_id
_entity_poly.type
_entity_poly.pdbx_seq_one_letter_code
_entity_poly.pdbx_strand_id
1 'polypeptide(L)'
;MSQELSADDLHEQAKRYREIAMAIQDKRDILQRRIKDLKEDKAPKEEIKDLENKIEFLNEQNQRLMNTAKSLDAQGVVKVMTNLENAKQRIEAITDKVLKAVQKFDDIKEALNVLSPFINLATAIATGGTVVAKIDSIVSELDNLTRNV
;
A
#
# COMPACT_ATOMS: atom_id res chain seq x y z
N MET A 1 7.91 -24.57 6.77
CA MET A 1 7.43 -23.18 6.90
C MET A 1 6.91 -22.76 5.55
N SER A 2 5.61 -22.54 5.40
CA SER A 2 5.02 -22.08 4.15
C SER A 2 5.31 -20.59 4.01
N GLN A 3 5.98 -20.21 2.92
CA GLN A 3 6.30 -18.81 2.63
C GLN A 3 4.98 -18.06 2.39
N GLU A 4 4.69 -17.06 3.21
CA GLU A 4 3.45 -16.33 3.11
C GLU A 4 3.46 -15.47 1.84
N LEU A 5 2.53 -15.72 0.92
CA LEU A 5 2.47 -15.02 -0.37
C LEU A 5 2.21 -13.51 -0.17
N SER A 6 2.90 -12.67 -0.93
CA SER A 6 2.66 -11.22 -0.93
C SER A 6 1.36 -10.86 -1.66
N ALA A 7 0.90 -9.61 -1.53
CA ALA A 7 -0.27 -9.13 -2.28
C ALA A 7 -0.05 -9.21 -3.80
N ASP A 8 1.16 -8.93 -4.26
CA ASP A 8 1.54 -8.99 -5.67
C ASP A 8 1.54 -10.44 -6.18
N ASP A 9 2.05 -11.38 -5.37
CA ASP A 9 2.01 -12.82 -5.72
C ASP A 9 0.58 -13.33 -5.84
N LEU A 10 -0.32 -12.90 -4.95
CA LEU A 10 -1.73 -13.27 -4.97
C LEU A 10 -2.44 -12.70 -6.20
N HIS A 11 -2.13 -11.45 -6.57
CA HIS A 11 -2.70 -10.82 -7.76
C HIS A 11 -2.22 -11.49 -9.05
N GLU A 12 -0.94 -11.82 -9.15
CA GLU A 12 -0.37 -12.51 -10.31
C GLU A 12 -0.94 -13.93 -10.44
N GLN A 13 -1.14 -14.65 -9.32
CA GLN A 13 -1.84 -15.93 -9.34
C GLN A 13 -3.29 -15.79 -9.78
N ALA A 14 -4.03 -14.80 -9.26
CA ALA A 14 -5.40 -14.52 -9.68
C ALA A 14 -5.49 -14.25 -11.18
N LYS A 15 -4.54 -13.48 -11.73
CA LYS A 15 -4.43 -13.21 -13.16
C LYS A 15 -4.26 -14.49 -13.98
N ARG A 16 -3.35 -15.39 -13.58
CA ARG A 16 -3.16 -16.69 -14.24
C ARG A 16 -4.44 -17.54 -14.25
N TYR A 17 -5.16 -17.57 -13.13
CA TYR A 17 -6.45 -18.27 -13.07
C TYR A 17 -7.47 -17.68 -14.04
N ARG A 18 -7.52 -16.35 -14.20
CA ARG A 18 -8.38 -15.68 -15.19
C ARG A 18 -7.97 -16.00 -16.63
N GLU A 19 -6.67 -16.05 -16.92
CA GLU A 19 -6.15 -16.42 -18.24
C GLU A 19 -6.56 -17.85 -18.64
N ILE A 20 -6.44 -18.81 -17.71
CA ILE A 20 -6.89 -20.19 -17.95
C ILE A 20 -8.40 -20.23 -18.17
N ALA A 21 -9.16 -19.48 -17.37
CA ALA A 21 -10.61 -19.39 -17.50
C ALA A 21 -11.04 -18.79 -18.86
N MET A 22 -10.33 -17.78 -19.37
CA MET A 22 -10.55 -17.24 -20.73
C MET A 22 -10.27 -18.31 -21.80
N ALA A 23 -9.16 -19.04 -21.69
CA ALA A 23 -8.87 -20.14 -22.63
C ALA A 23 -9.95 -21.25 -22.61
N ILE A 24 -10.55 -21.51 -21.44
CA ILE A 24 -11.69 -22.43 -21.32
C ILE A 24 -12.94 -21.86 -22.00
N GLN A 25 -13.21 -20.55 -21.88
CA GLN A 25 -14.30 -19.90 -22.60
C GLN A 25 -14.12 -19.99 -24.11
N ASP A 26 -12.92 -19.72 -24.62
CA ASP A 26 -12.62 -19.85 -26.06
C ASP A 26 -12.87 -21.28 -26.55
N LYS A 27 -12.43 -22.28 -25.78
CA LYS A 27 -12.65 -23.70 -26.09
C LYS A 27 -14.14 -24.04 -26.08
N ARG A 28 -14.90 -23.53 -25.13
CA ARG A 28 -16.36 -23.71 -25.07
C ARG A 28 -17.04 -23.14 -26.30
N ASP A 29 -16.63 -21.94 -26.73
CA ASP A 29 -17.24 -21.27 -27.89
C ASP A 29 -16.92 -22.00 -29.20
N ILE A 30 -15.75 -22.64 -29.29
CA ILE A 30 -15.43 -23.57 -30.38
C ILE A 30 -16.36 -24.79 -30.36
N LEU A 31 -16.56 -25.42 -29.18
CA LEU A 31 -17.44 -26.58 -29.05
C LEU A 31 -18.91 -26.23 -29.37
N GLN A 32 -19.38 -25.06 -28.96
CA GLN A 32 -20.73 -24.58 -29.28
C GLN A 32 -20.93 -24.39 -30.79
N ARG A 33 -19.94 -23.82 -31.48
CA ARG A 33 -19.95 -23.76 -32.95
C ARG A 33 -19.97 -25.15 -33.57
N ARG A 34 -19.13 -26.06 -33.09
CA ARG A 34 -19.12 -27.45 -33.59
C ARG A 34 -20.46 -28.16 -33.40
N ILE A 35 -21.12 -27.97 -32.26
CA ILE A 35 -22.48 -28.51 -32.04
C ILE A 35 -23.47 -27.94 -33.04
N LYS A 36 -23.38 -26.64 -33.34
CA LYS A 36 -24.24 -26.00 -34.34
C LYS A 36 -24.04 -26.64 -35.71
N ASP A 37 -22.80 -26.79 -36.15
CA ASP A 37 -22.46 -27.42 -37.44
C ASP A 37 -22.97 -28.87 -37.49
N LEU A 38 -22.74 -29.65 -36.44
CA LEU A 38 -23.22 -31.04 -36.34
C LEU A 38 -24.76 -31.14 -36.36
N LYS A 39 -25.47 -30.16 -35.78
CA LYS A 39 -26.93 -30.09 -35.84
C LYS A 39 -27.42 -29.77 -37.25
N GLU A 40 -26.71 -28.91 -37.99
CA GLU A 40 -27.00 -28.60 -39.41
C GLU A 40 -26.74 -29.82 -40.31
N ASP A 41 -25.65 -30.55 -40.05
CA ASP A 41 -25.26 -31.77 -40.78
C ASP A 41 -26.08 -33.02 -40.39
N LYS A 42 -27.02 -32.89 -39.44
CA LYS A 42 -27.84 -34.00 -38.89
C LYS A 42 -27.01 -35.16 -38.37
N ALA A 43 -25.88 -34.85 -37.72
CA ALA A 43 -25.00 -35.82 -37.09
C ALA A 43 -25.71 -36.62 -35.99
N PRO A 44 -25.15 -37.78 -35.58
CA PRO A 44 -25.72 -38.60 -34.50
C PRO A 44 -25.91 -37.79 -33.21
N LYS A 45 -27.03 -38.03 -32.52
CA LYS A 45 -27.37 -37.32 -31.26
C LYS A 45 -26.34 -37.57 -30.17
N GLU A 46 -25.72 -38.75 -30.19
CA GLU A 46 -24.68 -39.16 -29.24
C GLU A 46 -23.44 -38.25 -29.33
N GLU A 47 -23.02 -37.87 -30.55
CA GLU A 47 -21.87 -36.99 -30.76
C GLU A 47 -22.16 -35.56 -30.26
N ILE A 48 -23.37 -35.06 -30.53
CA ILE A 48 -23.82 -33.76 -30.01
C ILE A 48 -23.85 -33.76 -28.48
N LYS A 49 -24.39 -34.83 -27.88
CA LYS A 49 -24.51 -34.96 -26.42
C LYS A 49 -23.14 -35.03 -25.73
N ASP A 50 -22.16 -35.71 -26.32
CA ASP A 50 -20.79 -35.74 -25.78
C ASP A 50 -20.18 -34.33 -25.71
N LEU A 51 -20.36 -33.53 -26.76
CA LEU A 51 -19.89 -32.13 -26.77
C LEU A 51 -20.65 -31.26 -25.76
N GLU A 52 -21.97 -31.46 -25.59
CA GLU A 52 -22.77 -30.76 -24.59
C GLU A 52 -22.30 -31.08 -23.15
N ASN A 53 -22.04 -32.36 -22.84
CA ASN A 53 -21.46 -32.77 -21.55
C ASN A 53 -20.07 -32.15 -21.32
N LYS A 54 -19.26 -32.07 -22.38
CA LYS A 54 -17.93 -31.45 -22.31
C LYS A 54 -18.03 -29.95 -22.04
N ILE A 55 -19.01 -29.26 -22.61
CA ILE A 55 -19.29 -27.85 -22.32
C ILE A 55 -19.72 -27.67 -20.87
N GLU A 56 -20.58 -28.53 -20.34
CA GLU A 56 -21.00 -28.50 -18.94
C GLU A 56 -19.79 -28.64 -18.00
N PHE A 57 -18.94 -29.63 -18.23
CA PHE A 57 -17.70 -29.81 -17.48
C PHE A 57 -16.77 -28.59 -17.57
N LEU A 58 -16.61 -27.99 -18.75
CA LEU A 58 -15.81 -26.78 -18.92
C LEU A 58 -16.41 -25.58 -18.19
N ASN A 59 -17.74 -25.45 -18.15
CA ASN A 59 -18.41 -24.40 -17.40
C ASN A 59 -18.17 -24.53 -15.88
N GLU A 60 -18.25 -25.75 -15.35
CA GLU A 60 -17.92 -26.00 -13.94
C GLU A 60 -16.48 -25.64 -13.61
N GLN A 61 -15.53 -26.05 -14.46
CA GLN A 61 -14.12 -25.68 -14.28
C GLN A 61 -13.92 -24.16 -14.33
N ASN A 62 -14.52 -23.50 -15.32
CA ASN A 62 -14.42 -22.06 -15.48
C ASN A 62 -14.94 -21.32 -14.23
N GLN A 63 -16.08 -21.76 -13.70
CA GLN A 63 -16.65 -21.20 -12.48
C GLN A 63 -15.72 -21.38 -11.29
N ARG A 64 -15.11 -22.56 -11.13
CA ARG A 64 -14.13 -22.81 -10.05
C ARG A 64 -12.92 -21.89 -10.18
N LEU A 65 -12.32 -21.79 -11.36
CA LEU A 65 -11.15 -20.93 -11.61
C LEU A 65 -11.45 -19.46 -11.34
N MET A 66 -12.61 -18.96 -11.78
CA MET A 66 -13.03 -17.58 -11.53
C MET A 66 -13.31 -17.32 -10.05
N ASN A 67 -13.87 -18.28 -9.32
CA ASN A 67 -14.05 -18.18 -7.88
C ASN A 67 -12.71 -18.16 -7.14
N THR A 68 -11.75 -18.98 -7.56
CA THR A 68 -10.38 -18.97 -7.02
C THR A 68 -9.70 -17.63 -7.27
N ALA A 69 -9.78 -17.09 -8.50
CA ALA A 69 -9.22 -15.78 -8.82
C ALA A 69 -9.81 -14.67 -7.93
N LYS A 70 -11.14 -14.62 -7.76
CA LYS A 70 -11.81 -13.67 -6.87
C LYS A 70 -11.37 -13.80 -5.41
N SER A 71 -11.20 -15.04 -4.93
CA SER A 71 -10.73 -15.29 -3.56
C SER A 71 -9.31 -14.78 -3.35
N LEU A 72 -8.43 -14.99 -4.31
CA LEU A 72 -7.04 -14.50 -4.27
C LEU A 72 -6.98 -12.97 -4.33
N ASP A 73 -7.78 -12.34 -5.18
CA ASP A 73 -7.89 -10.86 -5.21
C ASP A 73 -8.35 -10.31 -3.86
N ALA A 74 -9.38 -10.91 -3.25
CA ALA A 74 -9.87 -10.50 -1.95
C ALA A 74 -8.79 -10.62 -0.86
N GLN A 75 -8.02 -11.71 -0.87
CA GLN A 75 -6.88 -11.89 0.03
C GLN A 75 -5.79 -10.84 -0.22
N GLY A 76 -5.48 -10.54 -1.48
CA GLY A 76 -4.54 -9.48 -1.87
C GLY A 76 -4.95 -8.11 -1.33
N VAL A 77 -6.23 -7.73 -1.50
CA VAL A 77 -6.79 -6.47 -0.99
C VAL A 77 -6.69 -6.39 0.53
N VAL A 78 -7.04 -7.46 1.24
CA VAL A 78 -6.92 -7.50 2.71
C VAL A 78 -5.47 -7.28 3.15
N LYS A 79 -4.49 -7.91 2.49
CA LYS A 79 -3.07 -7.71 2.80
C LYS A 79 -2.62 -6.26 2.56
N VAL A 80 -3.04 -5.65 1.45
CA VAL A 80 -2.75 -4.24 1.17
C VAL A 80 -3.34 -3.34 2.26
N MET A 81 -4.60 -3.58 2.67
CA MET A 81 -5.24 -2.80 3.74
C MET A 81 -4.51 -2.93 5.08
N THR A 82 -4.12 -4.15 5.47
CA THR A 82 -3.33 -4.36 6.69
C THR A 82 -1.99 -3.65 6.64
N ASN A 83 -1.30 -3.71 5.49
CA ASN A 83 -0.02 -3.00 5.31
C ASN A 83 -0.18 -1.48 5.37
N LEU A 84 -1.25 -0.94 4.79
CA LEU A 84 -1.57 0.49 4.86
C LEU A 84 -1.88 0.95 6.29
N GLU A 85 -2.65 0.17 7.05
CA GLU A 85 -2.95 0.48 8.46
C GLU A 85 -1.67 0.48 9.31
N ASN A 86 -0.79 -0.51 9.11
CA ASN A 86 0.51 -0.56 9.76
C ASN A 86 1.40 0.64 9.38
N ALA A 87 1.39 1.05 8.11
CA ALA A 87 2.13 2.22 7.65
C ALA A 87 1.59 3.51 8.26
N LYS A 88 0.27 3.66 8.33
CA LYS A 88 -0.41 4.79 8.98
C LYS A 88 0.00 4.91 10.45
N GLN A 89 -0.06 3.81 11.22
CA GLN A 89 0.35 3.80 12.63
C GLN A 89 1.82 4.19 12.81
N ARG A 90 2.70 3.76 11.90
CA ARG A 90 4.12 4.18 11.91
C ARG A 90 4.30 5.66 11.64
N ILE A 91 3.55 6.21 10.68
CA ILE A 91 3.57 7.64 10.37
C ILE A 91 3.09 8.45 11.58
N GLU A 92 1.95 8.07 12.18
CA GLU A 92 1.43 8.72 13.40
C GLU A 92 2.48 8.72 14.53
N ALA A 93 3.12 7.57 14.79
CA ALA A 93 4.15 7.47 15.81
C ALA A 93 5.40 8.31 15.52
N ILE A 94 5.76 8.52 14.25
CA ILE A 94 6.86 9.40 13.85
C ILE A 94 6.44 10.86 13.99
N THR A 95 5.24 11.23 13.54
CA THR A 95 4.69 12.58 13.68
C THR A 95 4.65 13.00 15.15
N ASP A 96 4.20 12.14 16.06
CA ASP A 96 4.21 12.41 17.50
C ASP A 96 5.62 12.66 18.06
N LYS A 97 6.62 11.92 17.58
CA LYS A 97 8.02 12.12 17.98
C LYS A 97 8.57 13.44 17.46
N VAL A 98 8.23 13.80 16.22
CA VAL A 98 8.63 15.09 15.61
C VAL A 98 7.99 16.24 16.38
N LEU A 99 6.69 16.18 16.68
CA LEU A 99 6.00 17.19 17.48
C LEU A 99 6.62 17.36 18.87
N LYS A 100 6.94 16.27 19.56
CA LYS A 100 7.66 16.32 20.85
C LYS A 100 9.06 16.92 20.72
N ALA A 101 9.76 16.67 19.62
CA ALA A 101 11.07 17.25 19.38
C ALA A 101 10.97 18.76 19.13
N VAL A 102 10.00 19.20 18.32
CA VAL A 102 9.70 20.62 18.09
C VAL A 102 9.38 21.31 19.41
N GLN A 103 8.52 20.72 20.24
CA GLN A 103 8.18 21.31 21.53
C GLN A 103 9.40 21.44 22.47
N LYS A 104 10.30 20.45 22.49
CA LYS A 104 11.57 20.58 23.22
C LYS A 104 12.47 21.69 22.68
N PHE A 105 12.47 21.92 21.36
CA PHE A 105 13.20 23.04 20.78
C PHE A 105 12.59 24.37 21.21
N ASP A 106 11.25 24.48 21.24
CA ASP A 106 10.56 25.67 21.73
C ASP A 106 10.85 25.93 23.21
N ASP A 107 10.82 24.89 24.06
CA ASP A 107 11.18 24.98 25.48
C ASP A 107 12.62 25.47 25.67
N ILE A 108 13.58 24.97 24.86
CA ILE A 108 14.98 25.41 24.89
C ILE A 108 15.08 26.88 24.48
N LYS A 109 14.37 27.28 23.42
CA LYS A 109 14.34 28.66 22.96
C LYS A 109 13.76 29.60 24.02
N GLU A 110 12.69 29.21 24.69
CA GLU A 110 12.12 29.98 25.80
C GLU A 110 13.11 30.08 26.97
N ALA A 111 13.76 28.98 27.36
CA ALA A 111 14.78 28.99 28.39
C ALA A 111 15.96 29.92 28.03
N LEU A 112 16.42 29.88 26.78
CA LEU A 112 17.48 30.78 26.29
C LEU A 112 17.03 32.25 26.31
N ASN A 113 15.77 32.55 25.96
CA ASN A 113 15.22 33.90 26.03
C ASN A 113 15.15 34.41 27.47
N VAL A 114 14.76 33.56 28.44
CA VAL A 114 14.73 33.91 29.87
C VAL A 114 16.14 34.12 30.43
N LEU A 115 17.11 33.30 30.01
CA LEU A 115 18.49 33.39 30.48
C LEU A 115 19.30 34.51 29.80
N SER A 116 18.92 34.92 28.58
CA SER A 116 19.64 35.93 27.80
C SER A 116 19.89 37.23 28.57
N PRO A 117 18.93 37.86 29.28
CA PRO A 117 19.18 39.07 30.07
C PRO A 117 20.23 38.88 31.17
N PHE A 118 20.23 37.73 31.86
CA PHE A 118 21.16 37.44 32.94
C PHE A 118 22.57 37.14 32.42
N ILE A 119 22.67 36.40 31.31
CA ILE A 119 23.94 36.18 30.64
C ILE A 119 24.48 37.49 30.08
N ASN A 120 23.63 38.32 29.47
CA ASN A 120 24.00 39.64 28.95
C ASN A 120 24.52 40.55 30.06
N LEU A 121 23.87 40.55 31.23
CA LEU A 121 24.30 41.31 32.40
C LEU A 121 25.64 40.79 32.97
N ALA A 122 25.76 39.48 33.20
CA ALA A 122 26.99 38.87 33.70
C ALA A 122 28.17 39.07 32.74
N THR A 123 27.91 39.07 31.44
CA THR A 123 28.97 39.17 30.42
C THR A 123 29.36 40.62 30.11
N ALA A 124 28.42 41.57 30.20
CA ALA A 124 28.73 43.00 30.19
C ALA A 124 29.65 43.37 31.36
N ILE A 125 29.46 42.73 32.52
CA ILE A 125 30.31 42.91 33.70
C ILE A 125 31.68 42.20 33.52
N ALA A 126 31.71 41.01 32.90
CA ALA A 126 32.92 40.19 32.85
C ALA A 126 33.84 40.42 31.63
N THR A 127 33.34 40.84 30.46
CA THR A 127 34.13 40.82 29.20
C THR A 127 33.91 41.98 28.22
N GLY A 128 33.03 42.95 28.50
CA GLY A 128 32.83 44.08 27.59
C GLY A 128 32.08 43.77 26.28
N GLY A 129 31.25 42.71 26.23
CA GLY A 129 30.14 42.60 25.25
C GLY A 129 30.23 41.55 24.12
N THR A 130 31.32 40.79 23.99
CA THR A 130 31.54 39.89 22.82
C THR A 130 30.74 38.58 22.80
N VAL A 131 30.22 38.11 23.93
CA VAL A 131 29.43 36.85 24.00
C VAL A 131 27.94 37.09 23.73
N VAL A 132 27.44 38.29 24.01
CA VAL A 132 26.02 38.69 23.80
C VAL A 132 25.62 38.52 22.34
N ALA A 133 26.48 38.97 21.41
CA ALA A 133 26.26 38.83 19.98
C ALA A 133 26.15 37.36 19.49
N LYS A 134 26.79 36.40 20.18
CA LYS A 134 26.68 34.98 19.83
C LYS A 134 25.35 34.36 20.28
N ILE A 135 24.80 34.81 21.40
CA ILE A 135 23.52 34.32 21.92
C ILE A 135 22.37 34.83 21.06
N ASP A 136 22.36 36.13 20.73
CA ASP A 136 21.36 36.71 19.83
C ASP A 136 21.38 36.04 18.44
N SER A 137 22.58 35.69 17.94
CA SER A 137 22.73 34.92 16.70
C SER A 137 22.14 33.51 16.79
N ILE A 138 22.35 32.79 17.90
CA ILE A 138 21.81 31.44 18.12
C ILE A 138 20.29 31.49 18.25
N VAL A 139 19.74 32.46 19.00
CA VAL A 139 18.29 32.66 19.11
C VAL A 139 17.69 32.98 17.74
N SER A 140 18.32 33.87 16.96
CA SER A 140 17.83 34.21 15.62
C SER A 140 17.93 33.05 14.62
N GLU A 141 18.95 32.18 14.70
CA GLU A 141 19.03 30.97 13.88
C GLU A 141 17.94 29.95 14.25
N LEU A 142 17.66 29.79 15.54
CA LEU A 142 16.57 28.93 16.03
C LEU A 142 15.18 29.44 15.60
N ASP A 143 14.97 30.76 15.57
CA ASP A 143 13.75 31.39 15.05
C ASP A 143 13.50 31.11 13.57
N ASN A 144 14.57 31.10 12.77
CA ASN A 144 14.47 30.83 11.34
C ASN A 144 14.22 29.34 11.04
N LEU A 145 14.69 28.44 11.91
CA LEU A 145 14.43 26.99 11.78
C LEU A 145 13.00 26.60 12.19
N THR A 146 12.39 27.32 13.13
CA THR A 146 11.02 27.06 13.62
C THR A 146 9.92 27.67 12.73
N ARG A 147 10.21 28.73 11.95
CA ARG A 147 9.22 29.39 11.06
C ARG A 147 9.02 28.74 9.69
N ASN A 148 9.87 27.80 9.27
CA ASN A 148 9.84 27.17 7.94
C ASN A 148 9.22 25.75 7.92
N VAL A 149 8.56 25.34 9.01
CA VAL A 149 7.78 24.09 9.14
C VAL A 149 6.30 24.46 9.23
#